data_AF-A0A535B9K0-F1
#
_entry.id   AF-A0A535B9K0-F1
#
_cell.length_a   1.000
_cell.length_b   1.000
_cell.length_c   1.000
_cell.angle_alpha   90.00
_cell.angle_beta   90.00
_cell.angle_gamma   90.00
#
_symmetry.space_group_name_H-M   'P 1'
#
loop_
_entity.id
_entity.type
_entity.pdbx_description
1 polymer ?
#
loop_
_entity_poly.entity_id
_entity_poly.type
_entity_poly.pdbx_seq_one_letter_code
_entity_poly.pdbx_strand_id
1 'polypeptide(L)'
;MFENHTYNQVIGALDSSGSLEAPYITGLARKCGSSQNWYDANYRVNGIVDGNYNSKPSYATLTNGLPPSVHGLLDDTSSTKTSVDNIYNELRLAGKNGKDYYDASGSGCSTGFNGSYHDAIRYYTDIDSTYCNSNDVSLSTFMNDVN
;
A
#
# COMPACT_ATOMS: atom_id res chain seq x y z
N MET A 1 -5.68 -0.17 -7.88
CA MET A 1 -6.69 -1.25 -7.93
C MET A 1 -7.14 -1.40 -9.37
N PHE A 2 -6.79 -2.52 -10.03
CA PHE A 2 -7.07 -2.78 -11.45
C PHE A 2 -7.95 -4.04 -11.65
N GLU A 3 -8.70 -4.40 -10.61
CA GLU A 3 -9.42 -5.67 -10.43
C GLU A 3 -10.43 -6.02 -11.54
N ASN A 4 -10.95 -5.02 -12.27
CA ASN A 4 -11.90 -5.22 -13.38
C ASN A 4 -11.23 -5.25 -14.77
N HIS A 5 -9.90 -5.33 -14.82
CA HIS A 5 -9.12 -5.37 -16.06
C HIS A 5 -8.29 -6.64 -16.11
N THR A 6 -8.35 -7.31 -17.26
CA THR A 6 -7.42 -8.41 -17.57
C THR A 6 -5.98 -7.89 -17.60
N TYR A 7 -5.01 -8.78 -17.40
CA TYR A 7 -3.59 -8.45 -17.49
C TYR A 7 -3.26 -7.65 -18.77
N ASN A 8 -3.78 -8.07 -19.93
CA ASN A 8 -3.57 -7.39 -21.21
C ASN A 8 -4.26 -6.02 -21.29
N GLN A 9 -5.31 -5.75 -20.51
CA GLN A 9 -5.91 -4.42 -20.41
C GLN A 9 -5.08 -3.49 -19.51
N VAL A 10 -4.38 -4.02 -18.51
CA VAL A 10 -3.56 -3.20 -17.57
C VAL A 10 -2.16 -2.97 -18.13
N ILE A 11 -1.48 -4.05 -18.51
CA ILE A 11 -0.06 -4.11 -18.88
C ILE A 11 0.16 -4.16 -20.40
N GLY A 12 -0.92 -4.39 -21.18
CA GLY A 12 -0.85 -4.49 -22.64
C GLY A 12 -0.14 -5.73 -23.15
N ALA A 13 0.13 -5.73 -24.45
CA ALA A 13 1.09 -6.61 -25.10
C ALA A 13 2.35 -5.79 -25.46
N LEU A 14 3.47 -6.46 -25.70
CA LEU A 14 4.66 -5.80 -26.25
C LEU A 14 4.31 -5.20 -27.62
N ASP A 15 4.64 -3.93 -27.84
CA ASP A 15 4.57 -3.34 -29.17
C ASP A 15 5.65 -3.93 -30.10
N SER A 16 5.65 -3.54 -31.37
CA SER A 16 6.62 -4.02 -32.36
C SER A 16 8.08 -3.61 -32.07
N SER A 17 8.31 -2.72 -31.11
CA SER A 17 9.63 -2.34 -30.60
C SER A 17 10.06 -3.13 -29.35
N GLY A 18 9.18 -4.01 -28.85
CA GLY A 18 9.40 -4.77 -27.62
C GLY A 18 9.09 -3.97 -26.35
N SER A 19 8.34 -2.86 -26.45
CA SER A 19 7.98 -2.04 -25.30
C SER A 19 6.60 -2.43 -24.76
N LEU A 20 6.46 -2.52 -23.43
CA LEU A 20 5.16 -2.72 -22.77
C LEU A 20 4.36 -1.44 -22.85
N GLU A 21 3.26 -1.44 -23.61
CA GLU A 21 2.26 -0.39 -23.51
C GLU A 21 1.37 -0.74 -22.31
N ALA A 22 1.30 0.07 -21.24
CA ALA A 22 0.32 -0.13 -20.17
C ALA A 22 -0.95 0.68 -20.51
N PRO A 23 -1.88 0.19 -21.36
CA PRO A 23 -2.84 1.04 -22.04
C PRO A 23 -3.85 1.65 -21.06
N TYR A 24 -4.22 0.91 -20.01
CA TYR A 24 -5.16 1.43 -19.01
C TYR A 24 -4.54 2.57 -18.17
N ILE A 25 -3.35 2.36 -17.61
CA ILE A 25 -2.68 3.39 -16.80
C ILE A 25 -2.33 4.62 -17.65
N THR A 26 -1.86 4.40 -18.88
CA THR A 26 -1.61 5.47 -19.85
C THR A 26 -2.90 6.23 -20.19
N GLY A 27 -4.00 5.51 -20.38
CA GLY A 27 -5.33 6.10 -20.64
C GLY A 27 -5.83 6.93 -19.45
N LEU A 28 -5.64 6.46 -18.22
CA LEU A 28 -5.93 7.22 -17.01
C LEU A 28 -5.07 8.49 -16.90
N ALA A 29 -3.76 8.38 -17.15
CA ALA A 29 -2.83 9.52 -17.13
C ALA A 29 -3.20 10.62 -18.14
N ARG A 30 -3.84 10.27 -19.26
CA ARG A 30 -4.35 11.26 -20.24
C ARG A 30 -5.63 11.97 -19.78
N LYS A 31 -6.40 11.36 -18.87
CA LYS A 31 -7.67 11.91 -18.36
C LYS A 31 -7.50 12.62 -17.01
N CYS A 32 -6.46 12.27 -16.28
CA CYS A 32 -6.18 12.74 -14.92
C CYS A 32 -4.78 13.37 -14.85
N GLY A 33 -4.26 13.56 -13.63
CA GLY A 33 -2.86 13.98 -13.43
C GLY A 33 -1.89 12.81 -13.56
N SER A 34 -0.64 13.11 -13.94
CA SER A 34 0.49 12.18 -13.86
C SER A 34 1.67 12.87 -13.16
N SER A 35 2.50 12.09 -12.46
CA SER A 35 3.77 12.56 -11.90
C SER A 35 4.91 11.83 -12.59
N GLN A 36 5.86 12.61 -13.13
CA GLN A 36 7.08 12.07 -13.75
C GLN A 36 8.24 11.97 -12.73
N ASN A 37 8.06 12.53 -11.53
CA ASN A 37 9.08 12.60 -10.47
C ASN A 37 8.56 11.91 -9.20
N TRP A 38 7.95 10.74 -9.34
CA TRP A 38 7.52 9.91 -8.22
C TRP A 38 8.59 8.85 -7.92
N TYR A 39 8.90 8.68 -6.63
CA TYR A 39 9.88 7.74 -6.14
C TYR A 39 9.28 6.97 -4.96
N ASP A 40 9.62 5.69 -4.84
CA ASP A 40 9.26 4.91 -3.66
C ASP A 40 10.07 5.35 -2.42
N ALA A 41 9.72 4.82 -1.26
CA ALA A 41 10.39 5.16 0.00
C ALA A 41 11.74 4.47 0.19
N ASN A 42 12.11 3.58 -0.73
CA ASN A 42 13.31 2.77 -0.70
C ASN A 42 14.46 3.38 -1.52
N TYR A 43 14.24 4.60 -2.03
CA TYR A 43 15.33 5.54 -2.25
C TYR A 43 15.77 6.11 -0.88
N ARG A 44 17.08 6.13 -0.63
CA ARG A 44 17.63 6.96 0.44
C ARG A 44 17.07 8.38 0.28
N VAL A 45 16.86 9.11 1.39
CA VAL A 45 16.33 10.51 1.41
C VAL A 45 17.09 11.47 0.47
N ASN A 46 18.28 11.08 -0.02
CA ASN A 46 19.09 11.81 -1.00
C ASN A 46 18.97 11.30 -2.47
N GLY A 47 17.95 10.49 -2.81
CA GLY A 47 17.68 10.00 -4.16
C GLY A 47 18.53 8.81 -4.63
N ILE A 48 19.28 8.16 -3.74
CA ILE A 48 20.11 6.99 -4.09
C ILE A 48 19.33 5.69 -3.84
N VAL A 49 19.26 4.83 -4.85
CA VAL A 49 18.68 3.48 -4.77
C VAL A 49 19.49 2.62 -3.79
N ASP A 50 18.86 2.05 -2.76
CA ASP A 50 19.57 1.17 -1.80
C ASP A 50 19.75 -0.27 -2.32
N GLY A 51 19.03 -0.63 -3.39
CA GLY A 51 19.11 -1.90 -4.10
C GLY A 51 18.31 -3.06 -3.48
N ASN A 52 17.72 -2.85 -2.30
CA ASN A 52 16.94 -3.84 -1.57
C ASN A 52 15.47 -3.45 -1.64
N TYR A 53 14.80 -3.76 -2.75
CA TYR A 53 13.39 -3.43 -3.04
C TYR A 53 12.39 -4.04 -2.03
N ASN A 54 12.46 -3.60 -0.78
CA ASN A 54 11.60 -4.04 0.30
C ASN A 54 10.27 -3.29 0.19
N SER A 55 9.19 -4.05 0.30
CA SER A 55 7.84 -3.55 0.13
C SER A 55 7.35 -2.77 1.35
N LYS A 56 7.62 -3.30 2.55
CA LYS A 56 7.14 -2.75 3.82
C LYS A 56 7.56 -1.30 4.09
N PRO A 57 8.82 -0.88 3.87
CA PRO A 57 9.20 0.53 4.02
C PRO A 57 8.37 1.46 3.13
N SER A 58 8.09 1.04 1.89
CA SER A 58 7.28 1.82 0.95
C SER A 58 5.82 1.96 1.40
N TYR A 59 5.21 0.88 1.89
CA TYR A 59 3.85 0.94 2.45
C TYR A 59 3.78 1.77 3.74
N ALA A 60 4.82 1.73 4.57
CA ALA A 60 4.91 2.54 5.77
C ALA A 60 4.94 4.04 5.42
N THR A 61 5.83 4.47 4.52
CA THR A 61 5.87 5.86 4.06
C THR A 61 4.58 6.29 3.38
N LEU A 62 3.91 5.41 2.64
CA LEU A 62 2.60 5.70 2.06
C LEU A 62 1.55 6.05 3.14
N THR A 63 1.62 5.39 4.30
CA THR A 63 0.59 5.49 5.35
C THR A 63 0.96 6.40 6.51
N ASN A 64 2.24 6.75 6.69
CA ASN A 64 2.69 7.72 7.71
C ASN A 64 3.35 8.99 7.13
N GLY A 65 3.71 9.02 5.85
CA GLY A 65 4.35 10.19 5.21
C GLY A 65 5.79 10.47 5.63
N LEU A 66 6.44 9.57 6.38
CA LEU A 66 7.79 9.73 6.91
C LEU A 66 8.80 8.83 6.18
N PRO A 67 10.10 9.20 6.14
CA PRO A 67 11.13 8.36 5.55
C PRO A 67 11.53 7.18 6.47
N PRO A 68 12.16 6.12 5.92
CA PRO A 68 12.62 4.96 6.70
C PRO A 68 13.56 5.29 7.86
N SER A 69 14.36 6.35 7.73
CA SER A 69 15.23 6.85 8.80
C SER A 69 14.47 7.36 10.03
N VAL A 70 13.17 7.65 9.90
CA VAL A 70 12.31 8.13 10.99
C VAL A 70 11.40 7.02 11.50
N HIS A 71 10.71 6.28 10.61
CA HIS A 71 9.77 5.25 11.04
C HIS A 71 10.42 3.90 11.38
N GLY A 72 11.66 3.64 10.95
CA GLY A 72 12.47 2.48 11.37
C GLY A 72 12.04 1.13 10.82
N LEU A 73 11.14 1.09 9.83
CA LEU A 73 10.74 -0.16 9.15
C LEU A 73 11.63 -0.29 7.90
N LEU A 74 12.59 -1.21 7.94
CA LEU A 74 13.70 -1.29 6.96
C LEU A 74 13.71 -2.59 6.14
N ASP A 75 12.87 -3.56 6.47
CA ASP A 75 12.85 -4.89 5.88
C ASP A 75 11.41 -5.44 5.75
N ASP A 76 11.26 -6.55 5.01
CA ASP A 76 9.99 -7.26 4.81
C ASP A 76 9.71 -8.30 5.90
N THR A 77 9.92 -7.93 7.17
CA THR A 77 9.57 -8.78 8.31
C THR A 77 8.23 -8.37 8.92
N SER A 78 7.46 -9.33 9.45
CA SER A 78 6.20 -9.03 10.15
C SER A 78 6.40 -8.60 11.61
N SER A 79 7.58 -8.84 12.20
CA SER A 79 7.85 -8.58 13.61
C SER A 79 8.11 -7.11 13.95
N THR A 80 8.73 -6.36 13.03
CA THR A 80 9.12 -4.98 13.30
C THR A 80 7.89 -4.06 13.24
N LYS A 81 7.67 -3.27 14.27
CA LYS A 81 6.58 -2.29 14.32
C LYS A 81 7.12 -0.89 14.61
N THR A 82 6.29 0.11 14.40
CA THR A 82 6.61 1.52 14.63
C THR A 82 5.56 2.20 15.51
N SER A 83 5.96 3.28 16.17
CA SER A 83 5.09 4.13 16.99
C SER A 83 4.90 5.52 16.37
N VAL A 84 5.38 5.72 15.14
CA VAL A 84 5.10 6.97 14.43
C VAL A 84 3.62 7.06 14.11
N ASP A 85 3.12 8.28 14.07
CA ASP A 85 1.74 8.55 13.70
C ASP A 85 1.44 8.12 12.25
N ASN A 86 0.17 7.90 11.94
CA ASN A 86 -0.26 7.29 10.70
C ASN A 86 -1.68 7.68 10.32
N ILE A 87 -2.02 7.51 9.04
CA ILE A 87 -3.33 7.87 8.51
C ILE A 87 -4.49 7.15 9.20
N TYR A 88 -4.28 5.93 9.71
CA TYR A 88 -5.32 5.20 10.42
C TYR A 88 -5.67 5.86 11.76
N ASN A 89 -4.66 6.28 12.53
CA ASN A 89 -4.86 7.04 13.76
C ASN A 89 -5.48 8.42 13.48
N GLU A 90 -5.01 9.13 12.44
CA GLU A 90 -5.58 10.42 12.04
C GLU A 90 -7.06 10.33 11.66
N LEU A 91 -7.46 9.29 10.91
CA LEU A 91 -8.87 9.03 10.60
C LEU A 91 -9.68 8.77 11.86
N ARG A 92 -9.15 7.96 12.79
CA ARG A 92 -9.77 7.68 14.09
C ARG A 92 -9.98 8.96 14.91
N LEU A 93 -8.95 9.80 15.04
CA LEU A 93 -9.01 11.08 15.74
C LEU A 93 -9.99 12.06 15.11
N ALA A 94 -10.12 12.03 13.78
CA ALA A 94 -11.10 12.82 13.03
C ALA A 94 -12.53 12.27 13.10
N GLY A 95 -12.78 11.17 13.82
CA GLY A 95 -14.08 10.50 13.87
C GLY A 95 -14.54 9.95 12.51
N LYS A 96 -13.58 9.61 11.63
CA LYS A 96 -13.81 9.00 10.33
C LYS A 96 -13.56 7.50 10.40
N ASN A 97 -14.32 6.75 9.60
CA ASN A 97 -14.13 5.31 9.47
C ASN A 97 -13.35 5.02 8.19
N GLY A 98 -12.07 4.67 8.31
CA GLY A 98 -11.22 4.26 7.19
C GLY A 98 -11.09 2.75 7.12
N LYS A 99 -11.21 2.16 5.93
CA LYS A 99 -10.97 0.72 5.74
C LYS A 99 -9.69 0.52 4.92
N ASP A 100 -8.83 -0.35 5.41
CA ASP A 100 -7.72 -0.93 4.67
C ASP A 100 -8.24 -2.17 3.94
N TYR A 101 -8.26 -2.14 2.62
CA TYR A 101 -8.74 -3.26 1.83
C TYR A 101 -7.57 -4.03 1.26
N TYR A 102 -7.38 -5.25 1.74
CA TYR A 102 -6.26 -6.10 1.35
C TYR A 102 -6.75 -7.45 0.84
N ASP A 103 -6.08 -7.99 -0.19
CA ASP A 103 -6.36 -9.32 -0.74
C ASP A 103 -5.69 -10.41 0.12
N ALA A 104 -6.14 -10.51 1.37
CA ALA A 104 -5.87 -11.66 2.22
C ALA A 104 -7.13 -12.52 2.33
N SER A 105 -6.90 -13.83 2.45
CA SER A 105 -7.93 -14.85 2.70
C SER A 105 -8.65 -14.72 4.05
N GLY A 106 -8.39 -13.67 4.83
CA GLY A 106 -9.08 -13.35 6.07
C GLY A 106 -9.14 -11.83 6.28
N SER A 107 -10.23 -11.36 6.90
CA SER A 107 -10.33 -10.00 7.41
C SER A 107 -9.73 -9.93 8.82
N GLY A 108 -9.22 -8.75 9.18
CA GLY A 108 -8.75 -8.45 10.51
C GLY A 108 -7.33 -8.94 10.82
N CYS A 109 -6.78 -8.34 11.87
CA CYS A 109 -5.39 -8.47 12.27
C CYS A 109 -5.09 -9.61 13.24
N SER A 110 -6.09 -10.38 13.65
CA SER A 110 -5.94 -11.46 14.63
C SER A 110 -5.12 -12.65 14.12
N THR A 111 -4.97 -12.80 12.80
CA THR A 111 -4.26 -13.93 12.19
C THR A 111 -3.18 -13.41 11.25
N GLY A 112 -1.94 -13.83 11.45
CA GLY A 112 -0.85 -13.57 10.51
C GLY A 112 -0.92 -14.49 9.29
N PHE A 113 -0.44 -14.01 8.14
CA PHE A 113 -0.39 -14.77 6.89
C PHE A 113 0.92 -14.49 6.14
N ASN A 114 1.25 -15.33 5.16
CA ASN A 114 2.39 -15.10 4.29
C ASN A 114 2.13 -13.84 3.44
N GLY A 115 3.00 -12.83 3.55
CA GLY A 115 2.78 -11.52 2.94
C GLY A 115 2.13 -10.49 3.86
N SER A 116 1.89 -10.80 5.14
CA SER A 116 1.34 -9.83 6.12
C SER A 116 2.17 -8.56 6.32
N TYR A 117 3.44 -8.56 5.86
CA TYR A 117 4.28 -7.37 5.80
C TYR A 117 3.91 -6.41 4.64
N HIS A 118 2.88 -6.73 3.83
CA HIS A 118 2.27 -5.84 2.84
C HIS A 118 1.02 -5.13 3.36
N ASP A 119 0.56 -5.49 4.56
CA ASP A 119 -0.66 -4.97 5.18
C ASP A 119 -0.33 -3.92 6.25
N ALA A 120 -0.49 -2.64 5.87
CA ALA A 120 0.15 -1.52 6.56
C ALA A 120 -0.48 -1.17 7.91
N ILE A 121 -1.78 -1.42 8.09
CA ILE A 121 -2.46 -1.20 9.37
C ILE A 121 -1.83 -2.01 10.52
N ARG A 122 -1.14 -3.11 10.20
CA ARG A 122 -0.47 -3.99 11.18
C ARG A 122 0.86 -3.45 11.71
N TYR A 123 1.45 -2.45 11.06
CA TYR A 123 2.79 -1.95 11.37
C TYR A 123 2.84 -1.11 12.65
N TYR A 124 1.69 -0.59 13.06
CA TYR A 124 1.58 0.46 14.05
C TYR A 124 1.28 -0.10 15.44
N THR A 125 1.94 0.46 16.45
CA THR A 125 1.81 0.02 17.86
C THR A 125 0.65 0.70 18.60
N ASP A 126 0.19 1.84 18.09
CA ASP A 126 -0.94 2.63 18.58
C ASP A 126 -2.29 2.20 17.99
N ILE A 127 -2.27 1.27 17.03
CA ILE A 127 -3.45 0.62 16.49
C ILE A 127 -3.72 -0.66 17.28
N ASP A 128 -4.75 -0.62 18.13
CA ASP A 128 -5.17 -1.78 18.91
C ASP A 128 -5.85 -2.86 18.04
N SER A 129 -5.97 -4.07 18.59
CA SER A 129 -6.56 -5.20 17.87
C SER A 129 -8.02 -4.98 17.47
N THR A 130 -8.80 -4.21 18.24
CA THR A 130 -10.22 -3.97 17.97
C THR A 130 -10.37 -3.05 16.76
N TYR A 131 -9.61 -1.96 16.72
CA TYR A 131 -9.55 -1.08 15.55
C TYR A 131 -9.04 -1.85 14.34
N CYS A 132 -7.90 -2.53 14.47
CA CYS A 132 -7.30 -3.29 13.38
C CYS A 132 -8.29 -4.33 12.80
N ASN A 133 -8.96 -5.11 13.65
CA ASN A 133 -9.93 -6.11 13.20
C ASN A 133 -11.18 -5.53 12.53
N SER A 134 -11.56 -4.30 12.87
CA SER A 134 -12.74 -3.64 12.30
C SER A 134 -12.43 -2.91 10.98
N ASN A 135 -11.15 -2.60 10.75
CA ASN A 135 -10.71 -1.72 9.68
C ASN A 135 -9.79 -2.39 8.66
N ASP A 136 -9.18 -3.54 8.97
CA ASP A 136 -8.52 -4.44 8.00
C ASP A 136 -9.56 -5.38 7.37
N VAL A 137 -9.93 -5.12 6.12
CA VAL A 137 -11.08 -5.72 5.44
C VAL A 137 -10.62 -6.47 4.19
N SER A 138 -11.20 -7.65 3.95
CA SER A 138 -10.96 -8.36 2.70
C SER A 138 -11.35 -7.52 1.49
N LEU A 139 -10.47 -7.44 0.50
CA LEU A 139 -10.71 -6.74 -0.76
C LEU A 139 -12.01 -7.18 -1.46
N SER A 140 -12.43 -8.44 -1.27
CA SER A 140 -13.71 -8.96 -1.76
C SER A 140 -14.94 -8.18 -1.28
N THR A 141 -14.83 -7.43 -0.18
CA THR A 141 -15.92 -6.62 0.39
C THR A 141 -15.97 -5.22 -0.22
N PHE A 142 -14.88 -4.75 -0.85
CA PHE A 142 -14.74 -3.38 -1.34
C PHE A 142 -15.94 -2.92 -2.19
N MET A 143 -16.32 -3.73 -3.19
CA MET A 143 -17.44 -3.39 -4.07
C MET A 143 -18.77 -3.31 -3.33
N ASN A 144 -18.97 -4.07 -2.25
CA ASN A 144 -20.20 -3.98 -1.45
C ASN A 144 -20.23 -2.71 -0.59
N ASP A 145 -19.07 -2.23 -0.16
CA ASP A 145 -18.95 -1.06 0.71
C ASP A 145 -19.04 0.29 -0.03
N VAL A 146 -18.75 0.31 -1.33
CA VAL A 146 -18.73 1.54 -2.16
C VAL A 146 -19.97 1.72 -3.06
N ASN A 147 -20.90 0.76 -3.03
CA ASN A 147 -22.19 0.84 -3.71
C ASN A 147 -23.26 1.43 -2.80
#